data_AF-A0AAV5BZJ0-F1
#
_entry.id   AF-A0AAV5BZJ0-F1
#
_cell.length_a   1.000
_cell.length_b   1.000
_cell.length_c   1.000
_cell.angle_alpha   90.00
_cell.angle_beta   90.00
_cell.angle_gamma   90.00
#
_symmetry.space_group_name_H-M   'P 1'
#
loop_
_entity.id
_entity.type
_entity.pdbx_description
1 polymer ?
#
loop_
_entity_poly.entity_id
_entity_poly.type
_entity_poly.pdbx_seq_one_letter_code
_entity_poly.pdbx_strand_id
1 'polypeptide(L)' 'MASRGDEFVGPFTFDCEYPGYTRCSITKAGIGGPLLRFSGEFVGMNFFDEVVVVGTPYLWWSEILPVLDNFKTKRFI' A
#
# COMPACT_ATOMS: atom_id res chain seq x y z
N MET A 1 -11.88 1.07 17.22
CA MET A 1 -12.99 0.82 16.27
C MET A 1 -12.43 0.08 15.08
N ALA A 2 -13.02 -1.05 14.68
CA ALA A 2 -12.73 -1.70 13.40
C ALA A 2 -14.00 -1.57 12.56
N SER A 3 -13.90 -0.94 11.40
CA SER A 3 -14.98 -0.90 10.41
C SER A 3 -15.17 -2.31 9.84
N ARG A 4 -16.43 -2.73 9.66
CA ARG A 4 -16.76 -3.90 8.83
C ARG A 4 -16.30 -3.61 7.42
N GLY A 5 -15.35 -4.39 6.91
CA GLY A 5 -14.99 -4.41 5.49
C GLY A 5 -15.45 -5.73 4.90
N ASP A 6 -16.08 -5.68 3.73
CA ASP A 6 -16.28 -6.87 2.91
C ASP A 6 -15.00 -7.11 2.10
N GLU A 7 -14.44 -8.31 2.21
CA GLU A 7 -13.23 -8.71 1.50
C GLU A 7 -13.59 -9.03 0.05
N PHE A 8 -13.45 -8.05 -0.84
CA PHE A 8 -13.64 -8.27 -2.27
C PHE A 8 -12.32 -8.77 -2.89
N VAL A 9 -12.29 -10.05 -3.27
CA VAL A 9 -11.17 -10.66 -3.99
C VAL A 9 -11.54 -10.72 -5.47
N GLY A 10 -11.13 -9.70 -6.23
CA GLY A 10 -11.24 -9.64 -7.68
C GLY A 10 -9.89 -9.32 -8.32
N PRO A 11 -9.73 -9.45 -9.64
CA PRO A 11 -8.56 -8.92 -10.32
C PRO A 11 -8.53 -7.41 -10.08
N PHE A 12 -7.57 -6.95 -9.28
CA PHE A 12 -7.40 -5.53 -9.03
C PHE A 12 -6.72 -4.92 -10.26
N THR A 13 -7.49 -4.29 -11.13
CA THR A 13 -6.93 -3.21 -11.92
C THR A 13 -6.71 -2.06 -10.94
N PHE A 14 -5.47 -1.84 -10.52
CA PHE A 14 -5.15 -0.66 -9.73
C PHE A 14 -5.43 0.55 -10.62
N ASP A 15 -6.60 1.15 -10.47
CA ASP A 15 -6.94 2.43 -11.09
C ASP A 15 -5.99 3.55 -10.61
N CYS A 16 -5.18 3.26 -9.59
CA CYS A 16 -3.98 4.00 -9.27
C CYS A 16 -2.87 3.63 -10.27
N GLU A 17 -2.59 4.52 -11.22
CA GLU A 17 -1.49 4.44 -12.19
C GLU A 17 -0.06 4.41 -11.54
N TYR A 18 0.05 4.23 -10.21
CA TYR A 18 1.21 4.62 -9.40
C TYR A 18 1.85 3.58 -8.45
N PRO A 19 1.51 2.26 -8.40
CA PRO A 19 2.31 1.38 -7.56
C PRO A 19 3.72 1.26 -8.13
N GLY A 20 4.72 1.62 -7.32
CA GLY A 20 6.10 1.29 -7.61
C GLY A 20 6.30 -0.21 -7.45
N TYR A 21 7.30 -0.78 -8.12
CA TYR A 21 7.66 -2.18 -7.99
C TYR A 21 9.05 -2.33 -7.37
N THR A 22 9.18 -3.26 -6.44
CA THR A 22 10.46 -3.68 -5.87
C THR A 22 10.72 -5.15 -6.14
N ARG A 23 12.00 -5.53 -6.15
CA ARG A 23 12.42 -6.94 -6.19
C ARG A 23 12.43 -7.59 -4.81
N CYS A 24 12.20 -6.82 -3.74
CA CYS A 24 12.05 -7.38 -2.39
C CYS A 24 10.78 -8.21 -2.32
N SER A 25 10.89 -9.47 -1.92
CA SER A 25 9.73 -10.33 -1.69
C SER A 25 9.13 -10.11 -0.31
N ILE A 26 7.81 -10.13 -0.22
CA ILE A 26 7.08 -10.11 1.04
C ILE A 26 6.09 -11.28 1.08
N THR A 27 5.63 -11.63 2.27
CA THR A 27 4.44 -12.47 2.45
C THR A 27 3.19 -11.60 2.62
N LYS A 28 2.00 -12.19 2.60
CA LYS A 28 0.74 -11.48 2.92
C LYS A 28 0.80 -10.76 4.28
N ALA A 29 1.60 -11.25 5.23
CA ALA A 29 1.81 -10.61 6.53
C ALA A 29 2.61 -9.29 6.46
N GLY A 30 3.33 -9.04 5.35
CA GLY A 30 4.09 -7.82 5.13
C GLY A 30 3.28 -6.64 4.58
N ILE A 31 1.99 -6.85 4.25
CA ILE A 31 1.10 -5.79 3.76
C ILE A 31 1.02 -4.66 4.78
N GLY A 32 1.13 -3.43 4.30
CA GLY A 32 1.07 -2.22 5.11
C GLY A 32 2.31 -1.95 5.95
N GLY A 33 3.29 -2.85 5.95
CA GLY A 33 4.62 -2.60 6.50
C GLY A 33 5.40 -1.58 5.65
N PRO A 34 6.44 -0.92 6.22
CA PRO A 34 7.22 0.06 5.49
C PRO A 34 8.16 -0.60 4.46
N LEU A 35 8.29 0.02 3.31
CA LEU A 35 9.40 -0.17 2.38
C LEU A 35 10.48 0.87 2.68
N LEU A 36 11.67 0.42 3.04
CA LEU A 36 12.81 1.27 3.40
C LEU A 36 13.95 1.11 2.40
N ARG A 37 14.71 2.19 2.19
CA ARG A 37 16.06 2.09 1.61
C ARG A 37 17.03 1.51 2.63
N PHE A 38 18.20 1.05 2.18
CA PHE A 38 19.28 0.63 3.09
C PHE A 38 19.75 1.75 4.04
N SER A 39 19.54 3.01 3.67
CA SER A 39 19.77 4.19 4.52
C SER A 39 18.73 4.34 5.65
N GLY A 40 17.68 3.52 5.67
CA GLY A 40 16.55 3.65 6.61
C GLY A 40 15.49 4.66 6.16
N GLU A 41 15.65 5.29 5.00
CA GLU A 41 14.66 6.24 4.46
C GLU A 41 13.38 5.54 4.03
N PHE A 42 12.23 6.11 4.42
CA PHE A 42 10.92 5.62 4.05
C PHE A 42 10.61 5.91 2.58
N VAL A 43 10.29 4.86 1.82
CA VAL A 43 9.90 4.95 0.42
C VAL A 43 8.38 4.90 0.27
N GLY A 44 7.73 4.03 1.06
CA GLY A 44 6.31 3.75 0.91
C GLY A 44 5.84 2.58 1.75
N MET A 45 4.63 2.09 1.49
CA MET A 45 4.06 0.92 2.15
C MET A 45 3.98 -0.27 1.20
N ASN A 46 4.37 -1.44 1.70
CA ASN A 46 4.30 -2.70 0.98
C ASN A 46 2.85 -3.08 0.67
N PHE A 47 2.64 -3.55 -0.56
CA PHE A 47 1.41 -4.20 -0.98
C PHE A 47 1.73 -5.62 -1.47
N PHE A 48 0.77 -6.53 -1.36
CA PHE A 48 0.94 -7.92 -1.79
C PHE A 48 -0.02 -8.21 -2.93
N ASP A 49 0.53 -8.71 -4.02
CA ASP A 49 -0.24 -9.16 -5.18
C ASP A 49 0.34 -10.49 -5.66
N GLU A 50 -0.50 -11.53 -5.66
CA GLU A 50 -0.12 -12.88 -6.11
C GLU A 50 -0.02 -12.97 -7.65
N VAL A 51 -0.58 -12.00 -8.37
CA VAL A 51 -0.73 -12.04 -9.83
C VAL A 51 0.42 -11.32 -10.55
N VAL A 52 1.14 -10.41 -9.88
CA VAL A 52 2.14 -9.57 -10.53
C VAL A 52 3.50 -10.27 -10.67
N VAL A 53 3.92 -10.47 -11.92
CA VAL A 53 5.17 -11.16 -12.28
C VAL A 53 6.42 -10.25 -12.19
N VAL A 54 6.24 -8.93 -12.19
CA VAL A 54 7.36 -7.96 -12.33
C VAL A 54 8.06 -7.63 -11.00
N GLY A 55 7.43 -7.94 -9.87
CA GLY A 55 7.94 -7.65 -8.52
C GLY A 55 6.82 -7.40 -7.51
N THR A 56 7.19 -7.14 -6.27
CA THR A 56 6.23 -6.79 -5.22
C THR A 56 5.85 -5.31 -5.34
N PRO A 57 4.54 -4.99 -5.43
CA PRO A 57 4.08 -3.61 -5.50
C PRO A 57 4.22 -2.89 -4.15
N TYR A 58 4.37 -1.57 -4.19
CA TYR A 58 4.28 -0.70 -3.02
C TYR A 58 3.62 0.63 -3.38
N LEU A 59 3.01 1.26 -2.39
CA LEU A 59 2.42 2.59 -2.50
C LEU A 59 3.43 3.64 -2.05
N TRP A 60 3.73 4.63 -2.90
CA TRP A 60 4.65 5.72 -2.58
C TRP A 60 4.14 6.57 -1.41
N TRP A 61 5.06 7.09 -0.59
CA TRP A 61 4.71 8.01 0.50
C TRP A 61 3.97 9.27 0.01
N SER A 62 4.26 9.72 -1.21
CA SER A 62 3.57 10.87 -1.84
C SER A 62 2.09 10.63 -2.05
N GLU A 63 1.67 9.38 -2.29
CA GLU A 63 0.26 9.01 -2.46
C GLU A 63 -0.42 8.75 -1.11
N ILE A 64 0.34 8.27 -0.12
CA ILE A 64 -0.16 8.03 1.24
C ILE A 64 -0.54 9.37 1.92
N LEU A 65 0.26 10.42 1.73
CA LEU A 65 0.06 11.69 2.43
C LEU A 65 -1.31 12.36 2.15
N PRO A 66 -1.76 12.52 0.89
CA PRO A 66 -3.09 13.05 0.60
C PRO A 66 -4.21 12.23 1.24
N VAL A 67 -4.10 10.90 1.23
CA VAL A 67 -5.09 10.01 1.87
C VAL A 67 -5.13 10.24 3.38
N LEU A 68 -3.96 10.30 4.03
CA LEU A 68 -3.87 10.58 5.47
C LEU A 68 -4.37 11.98 5.82
N ASP A 69 -4.12 12.97 4.97
CA ASP A 69 -4.58 14.34 5.17
C ASP A 69 -6.11 14.44 5.11
N ASN A 70 -6.73 13.71 4.17
CA ASN A 70 -8.18 13.56 4.10
C ASN A 70 -8.80 12.96 5.37
N PHE A 71 -8.09 12.10 6.10
CA PHE A 71 -8.58 11.58 7.37
C PHE A 71 -8.53 12.60 8.51
N LYS A 72 -7.64 13.61 8.45
CA LYS A 72 -7.62 14.68 9.46
C LYS A 72 -8.85 15.59 9.38
N THR A 73 -9.37 15.81 8.16
CA THR A 73 -10.51 16.71 7.92
C THR A 73 -11.85 16.03 8.20
N LYS A 74 -11.90 14.69 8.16
CA LYS A 74 -13.07 13.89 8.50
C LYS A 74 -13.12 13.65 10.01
N ARG A 75 -13.82 14.53 10.74
CA ARG A 75 -14.25 14.26 12.12
C ARG A 75 -15.15 13.03 12.12
N PHE A 76 -14.75 11.96 12.79
CA PHE A 76 -15.66 10.88 13.16
C PHE A 76 -16.68 11.48 14.14
N ILE A 77 -17.96 11.49 13.74
CA ILE A 77 -19.12 11.72 14.62
C ILE A 77 -19.40 10.39 15.32
#